data_AF-A0AAQ3SN81-F1
#
_entry.id   AF-A0AAQ3SN81-F1
#
_cell.length_a   1.000
_cell.length_b   1.000
_cell.length_c   1.000
_cell.angle_alpha   90.00
_cell.angle_beta   90.00
_cell.angle_gamma   90.00
#
_symmetry.space_group_name_H-M   'P 1'
#
loop_
_entity.id
_entity.type
_entity.pdbx_description
1 polymer ?
#
loop_
_entity_poly.entity_id
_entity_poly.type
_entity_poly.pdbx_seq_one_letter_code
_entity_poly.pdbx_strand_id
1 'polypeptide(L)'
;MDGEGDYEKEKMAKRVFNKAATKVVRDSFSNARIQAIVNFHKRVKNLNVKKIPDVKKMHLEAEEYVQGEIDRIMKDPKAWRWICNHWAGSDFQGASDRNRGNRTSKPGMQRFGADGFIGKEQRMEAKTGVKPSFVEVYIEGHKGSDPDNPEVLCDEQATEKLAKYKENVIQRHGPEFNWRAAAPDVEAIYEAGGGLRHGRHCLRSLAEMFQSFDLHNLINRKTGNN
;
A
#
# COMPACT_ATOMS: atom_id res chain seq x y z
N MET A 1 -12.00 34.04 -18.53
CA MET A 1 -12.69 32.74 -18.72
C MET A 1 -11.99 31.75 -17.79
N ASP A 2 -12.19 31.92 -16.48
CA ASP A 2 -11.27 31.35 -15.47
C ASP A 2 -11.98 30.38 -14.51
N GLY A 3 -13.29 30.16 -14.68
CA GLY A 3 -14.11 29.37 -13.74
C GLY A 3 -14.05 27.85 -13.92
N GLU A 4 -13.75 27.36 -15.13
CA GLU A 4 -13.81 25.92 -15.42
C GLU A 4 -12.56 25.16 -14.93
N GLY A 5 -11.39 25.81 -15.00
CA GLY A 5 -10.13 25.27 -14.48
C GLY A 5 -10.07 25.23 -12.95
N ASP A 6 -10.72 26.17 -12.27
CA ASP A 6 -10.76 26.20 -10.81
C ASP A 6 -11.79 25.23 -10.22
N TYR A 7 -12.90 25.01 -10.91
CA TYR A 7 -13.88 23.98 -10.54
C TYR A 7 -13.29 22.56 -10.55
N GLU A 8 -12.55 22.18 -11.60
CA GLU A 8 -11.93 20.85 -11.67
C GLU A 8 -10.78 20.68 -10.65
N LYS A 9 -10.02 21.75 -10.35
CA LYS A 9 -9.03 21.73 -9.26
C LYS A 9 -9.69 21.53 -7.90
N GLU A 10 -10.79 22.23 -7.61
CA GLU A 10 -11.52 22.10 -6.35
C GLU A 10 -12.09 20.67 -6.19
N LYS A 11 -12.68 20.13 -7.26
CA LYS A 11 -13.19 18.76 -7.29
C LYS A 11 -12.10 17.73 -7.07
N MET A 12 -10.93 17.92 -7.67
CA MET A 12 -9.76 17.07 -7.43
C MET A 12 -9.27 17.18 -5.98
N ALA A 13 -9.16 18.41 -5.44
CA ALA A 13 -8.76 18.65 -4.06
C ALA A 13 -9.70 17.96 -3.06
N LYS A 14 -11.02 18.10 -3.24
CA LYS A 14 -12.05 17.41 -2.44
C LYS A 14 -11.89 15.90 -2.50
N ARG A 15 -11.66 15.34 -3.70
CA ARG A 15 -11.47 13.90 -3.89
C ARG A 15 -10.23 13.40 -3.14
N VAL A 16 -9.09 14.10 -3.27
CA VAL A 16 -7.84 13.73 -2.60
C VAL A 16 -7.99 13.84 -1.08
N PHE A 17 -8.56 14.95 -0.61
CA PHE A 17 -8.82 15.17 0.81
C PHE A 17 -9.73 14.09 1.40
N ASN A 18 -10.87 13.80 0.76
CA ASN A 18 -11.80 12.79 1.25
C ASN A 18 -11.18 11.40 1.30
N LYS A 19 -10.34 11.04 0.31
CA LYS A 19 -9.60 9.78 0.31
C LYS A 19 -8.60 9.70 1.47
N ALA A 20 -7.86 10.77 1.73
CA ALA A 20 -6.90 10.85 2.83
C ALA A 20 -7.61 10.82 4.19
N ALA A 21 -8.65 11.64 4.37
CA ALA A 21 -9.45 11.71 5.59
C ALA A 21 -10.09 10.35 5.91
N THR A 22 -10.72 9.70 4.91
CA THR A 22 -11.31 8.37 5.08
C THR A 22 -10.28 7.35 5.56
N LYS A 23 -9.06 7.39 5.00
CA LYS A 23 -7.97 6.51 5.43
C LYS A 23 -7.59 6.78 6.89
N VAL A 24 -7.31 8.04 7.24
CA VAL A 24 -6.89 8.43 8.60
C VAL A 24 -7.94 8.04 9.64
N VAL A 25 -9.21 8.29 9.35
CA VAL A 25 -10.33 7.90 10.22
C VAL A 25 -10.37 6.38 10.38
N ARG A 26 -10.40 5.62 9.28
CA ARG A 26 -10.44 4.15 9.35
C ARG A 26 -9.25 3.55 10.12
N ASP A 27 -8.06 4.10 9.90
CA ASP A 27 -6.85 3.65 10.59
C ASP A 27 -6.91 3.99 12.09
N SER A 28 -7.48 5.15 12.45
CA SER A 28 -7.74 5.53 13.85
C SER A 28 -8.70 4.55 14.55
N PHE A 29 -9.80 4.17 13.90
CA PHE A 29 -10.74 3.17 14.43
C PHE A 29 -10.09 1.78 14.55
N SER A 30 -9.26 1.39 13.58
CA SER A 30 -8.53 0.11 13.65
C SER A 30 -7.54 0.08 14.81
N ASN A 31 -6.82 1.20 15.04
CA ASN A 31 -5.89 1.34 16.16
C ASN A 31 -6.62 1.35 17.50
N ALA A 32 -7.77 2.04 17.57
CA ALA A 32 -8.63 2.01 18.75
C ALA A 32 -9.06 0.58 19.08
N ARG A 33 -9.58 -0.18 18.11
CA ARG A 33 -9.94 -1.60 18.33
C ARG A 33 -8.79 -2.40 18.95
N ILE A 34 -7.57 -2.26 18.40
CA ILE A 34 -6.38 -2.95 18.92
C ILE A 34 -6.10 -2.53 20.37
N GLN A 35 -6.18 -1.24 20.68
CA GLN A 35 -6.00 -0.73 22.05
C GLN A 35 -7.08 -1.26 23.00
N ALA A 36 -8.34 -1.37 22.58
CA ALA A 36 -9.39 -1.96 23.41
C ALA A 36 -9.09 -3.41 23.76
N ILE A 37 -8.65 -4.21 22.78
CA ILE A 37 -8.26 -5.60 23.02
C ILE A 37 -7.12 -5.67 24.04
N VAL A 38 -6.10 -4.82 23.87
CA VAL A 38 -4.97 -4.74 24.81
C VAL A 38 -5.44 -4.36 26.21
N ASN A 39 -6.28 -3.33 26.33
CA ASN A 39 -6.76 -2.83 27.62
C ASN A 39 -7.62 -3.87 28.34
N PHE A 40 -8.53 -4.53 27.61
CA PHE A 40 -9.35 -5.61 28.15
C PHE A 40 -8.47 -6.74 28.71
N HIS A 41 -7.53 -7.26 27.92
CA HIS A 41 -6.66 -8.35 28.38
C HIS A 41 -5.73 -7.94 29.52
N LYS A 42 -5.25 -6.69 29.51
CA LYS A 42 -4.38 -6.16 30.56
C LYS A 42 -5.13 -5.93 31.87
N ARG A 43 -6.30 -5.28 31.82
CA ARG A 43 -7.01 -4.79 33.01
C ARG A 43 -7.99 -5.82 33.56
N VAL A 44 -8.65 -6.58 32.69
CA VAL A 44 -9.68 -7.56 33.09
C VAL A 44 -9.07 -8.95 33.23
N LYS A 45 -8.32 -9.42 32.23
CA LYS A 45 -7.70 -10.76 32.26
C LYS A 45 -6.33 -10.80 32.95
N ASN A 46 -5.81 -9.65 33.40
CA ASN A 46 -4.52 -9.51 34.07
C ASN A 46 -3.33 -10.15 33.30
N LEU A 47 -3.37 -10.08 31.96
CA LEU A 47 -2.32 -10.62 31.09
C LEU A 47 -1.30 -9.55 30.72
N ASN A 48 -0.03 -9.96 30.62
CA ASN A 48 1.03 -9.08 30.16
C ASN A 48 0.93 -8.86 28.64
N VAL A 49 0.88 -7.60 28.21
CA VAL A 49 0.75 -7.19 26.80
C VAL A 49 1.84 -7.79 25.90
N LYS A 50 3.06 -7.97 26.42
CA LYS A 50 4.16 -8.61 25.67
C LYS A 50 3.91 -10.09 25.37
N LYS A 51 2.99 -10.73 26.11
CA LYS A 51 2.58 -12.12 25.96
C LYS A 51 1.31 -12.29 25.12
N ILE A 52 0.80 -11.24 24.48
CA ILE A 52 -0.34 -11.35 23.56
C ILE A 52 0.19 -11.34 22.13
N PRO A 53 0.70 -12.49 21.61
CA PRO A 53 0.98 -12.59 20.19
C PRO A 53 -0.32 -12.34 19.44
N ASP A 54 -0.22 -11.66 18.29
CA ASP A 54 -1.32 -11.53 17.35
C ASP A 54 -2.61 -10.84 17.87
N VAL A 55 -2.50 -9.85 18.77
CA VAL A 55 -3.64 -8.97 19.17
C VAL A 55 -4.49 -8.52 17.97
N LYS A 56 -3.84 -8.24 16.84
CA LYS A 56 -4.47 -7.79 15.58
C LYS A 56 -5.41 -8.83 14.96
N LYS A 57 -5.28 -10.11 15.32
CA LYS A 57 -6.09 -11.23 14.82
C LYS A 57 -7.29 -11.53 15.73
N MET A 58 -7.26 -11.08 16.98
CA MET A 58 -8.32 -11.38 17.96
C MET A 58 -9.57 -10.55 17.68
N HIS A 59 -10.73 -11.18 17.85
CA HIS A 59 -12.03 -10.52 17.99
C HIS A 59 -12.50 -10.72 19.42
N LEU A 60 -13.25 -9.75 19.94
CA LEU A 60 -13.87 -9.80 21.25
C LEU A 60 -15.39 -9.69 21.09
N GLU A 61 -16.11 -10.11 22.11
CA GLU A 61 -17.53 -9.79 22.21
C GLU A 61 -17.74 -8.31 22.51
N ALA A 62 -18.96 -7.80 22.26
CA ALA A 62 -19.25 -6.38 22.41
C ALA A 62 -19.01 -5.90 23.85
N GLU A 63 -19.42 -6.70 24.83
CA GLU A 63 -19.26 -6.41 26.26
C GLU A 63 -17.79 -6.41 26.67
N GLU A 64 -16.97 -7.30 26.10
CA GLU A 64 -15.53 -7.34 26.33
C GLU A 64 -14.85 -6.11 25.71
N TYR A 65 -15.27 -5.67 24.53
CA TYR A 65 -14.80 -4.42 23.93
C TYR A 65 -15.14 -3.20 24.79
N VAL A 66 -16.34 -3.15 25.37
CA VAL A 66 -16.75 -2.04 26.26
C VAL A 66 -15.82 -1.95 27.47
N GLN A 67 -15.41 -3.08 28.05
CA GLN A 67 -14.46 -3.15 29.17
C GLN A 67 -13.04 -2.76 28.78
N GLY A 68 -12.68 -2.90 27.49
CA GLY A 68 -11.44 -2.42 26.89
C GLY A 68 -11.39 -0.91 26.69
N GLU A 69 -11.82 -0.14 27.69
CA GLU A 69 -11.99 1.32 27.66
C GLU A 69 -10.83 2.08 26.99
N ILE A 70 -11.16 3.10 26.19
CA ILE A 70 -10.18 3.98 25.52
C ILE A 70 -10.56 5.45 25.75
N ASP A 71 -9.79 6.12 26.61
CA ASP A 71 -10.03 7.48 27.10
C ASP A 71 -10.33 8.52 26.00
N ARG A 72 -9.73 8.36 24.81
CA ARG A 72 -9.85 9.34 23.71
C ARG A 72 -11.18 9.27 22.95
N ILE A 73 -11.87 8.13 22.96
CA ILE A 73 -13.12 7.90 22.20
C ILE A 73 -14.35 7.90 23.12
N MET A 74 -14.16 7.61 24.41
CA MET A 74 -15.23 7.52 25.41
C MET A 74 -15.91 8.84 25.79
N LYS A 75 -15.59 9.96 25.13
CA LYS A 75 -16.31 11.24 25.34
C LYS A 75 -17.81 11.12 25.04
N ASP A 76 -18.19 10.16 24.20
CA ASP A 76 -19.58 9.78 23.95
C ASP A 76 -19.77 8.26 24.20
N PRO A 77 -20.39 7.87 25.33
CA PRO A 77 -20.65 6.47 25.65
C PRO A 77 -21.57 5.76 24.66
N LYS A 78 -22.52 6.46 24.02
CA LYS A 78 -23.42 5.86 23.03
C LYS A 78 -22.64 5.52 21.76
N ALA A 79 -21.81 6.45 21.30
CA ALA A 79 -20.93 6.22 20.16
C ALA A 79 -19.95 5.06 20.44
N TRP A 80 -19.36 5.02 21.64
CA TRP A 80 -18.45 3.93 22.02
C TRP A 80 -19.14 2.55 21.96
N ARG A 81 -20.31 2.40 22.58
CA ARG A 81 -21.08 1.15 22.54
C ARG A 81 -21.44 0.73 21.12
N TRP A 82 -21.85 1.68 20.29
CA TRP A 82 -22.15 1.40 18.89
C TRP A 82 -20.94 0.84 18.14
N ILE A 83 -19.75 1.43 18.36
CA ILE A 83 -18.50 0.95 17.77
C ILE A 83 -18.14 -0.46 18.28
N CYS A 84 -18.27 -0.72 19.58
CA CYS A 84 -18.03 -2.05 20.16
C CYS A 84 -18.93 -3.11 19.52
N ASN A 85 -20.22 -2.82 19.37
CA ASN A 85 -21.18 -3.69 18.68
C ASN A 85 -20.79 -3.92 17.21
N HIS A 86 -20.36 -2.86 16.51
CA HIS A 86 -19.90 -2.97 15.13
C HIS A 86 -18.69 -3.90 15.00
N TRP A 87 -17.69 -3.81 15.89
CA TRP A 87 -16.51 -4.68 15.86
C TRP A 87 -16.81 -6.12 16.25
N ALA A 88 -17.75 -6.34 17.17
CA ALA A 88 -18.20 -7.68 17.57
C ALA A 88 -19.08 -8.34 16.48
N GLY A 89 -19.73 -7.55 15.62
CA GLY A 89 -20.61 -8.06 14.57
C GLY A 89 -19.91 -8.97 13.55
N SER A 90 -20.60 -10.04 13.14
CA SER A 90 -20.10 -11.04 12.18
C SER A 90 -19.66 -10.44 10.85
N ASP A 91 -20.36 -9.40 10.36
CA ASP A 91 -20.01 -8.69 9.13
C ASP A 91 -18.61 -8.08 9.20
N PHE A 92 -18.29 -7.41 10.32
CA PHE A 92 -16.97 -6.82 10.53
C PHE A 92 -15.91 -7.90 10.67
N GLN A 93 -16.17 -8.93 11.48
CA GLN A 93 -15.22 -10.03 11.70
C GLN A 93 -14.87 -10.72 10.37
N GLY A 94 -15.88 -11.10 9.59
CA GLY A 94 -15.71 -11.72 8.27
C GLY A 94 -14.95 -10.81 7.29
N ALA A 95 -15.28 -9.52 7.23
CA ALA A 95 -14.56 -8.58 6.39
C ALA A 95 -13.09 -8.39 6.83
N SER A 96 -12.85 -8.30 8.13
CA SER A 96 -11.51 -8.19 8.73
C SER A 96 -10.66 -9.42 8.42
N ASP A 97 -11.22 -10.61 8.61
CA ASP A 97 -10.52 -11.87 8.41
C ASP A 97 -10.23 -12.14 6.94
N ARG A 98 -11.20 -11.91 6.05
CA ARG A 98 -10.99 -11.93 4.61
C ARG A 98 -9.89 -10.97 4.17
N ASN A 99 -9.95 -9.70 4.62
CA ASN A 99 -8.96 -8.70 4.26
C ASN A 99 -7.57 -9.03 4.81
N ARG A 100 -7.49 -9.65 5.99
CA ARG A 100 -6.24 -10.15 6.56
C ARG A 100 -5.71 -11.32 5.74
N GLY A 101 -6.56 -12.30 5.43
CA GLY A 101 -6.25 -13.42 4.54
C GLY A 101 -5.68 -12.94 3.22
N ASN A 102 -6.31 -11.95 2.58
CA ASN A 102 -5.83 -11.33 1.33
C ASN A 102 -4.47 -10.64 1.45
N ARG A 103 -4.10 -10.14 2.65
CA ARG A 103 -2.78 -9.54 2.90
C ARG A 103 -1.72 -10.61 3.13
N THR A 104 -2.09 -11.72 3.77
CA THR A 104 -1.16 -12.80 4.13
C THR A 104 -1.02 -13.87 3.04
N SER A 105 -1.98 -13.97 2.11
CA SER A 105 -2.00 -14.97 1.04
C SER A 105 -1.06 -14.65 -0.13
N LYS A 106 -0.41 -13.49 -0.13
CA LYS A 106 0.52 -13.11 -1.18
C LYS A 106 1.94 -13.57 -0.81
N PRO A 107 2.54 -14.52 -1.56
CA PRO A 107 3.95 -14.84 -1.39
C PRO A 107 4.80 -13.62 -1.75
N GLY A 108 5.96 -13.46 -1.09
CA GLY A 108 6.85 -12.33 -1.27
C GLY A 108 6.36 -11.05 -0.60
N MET A 109 6.70 -10.88 0.69
CA MET A 109 6.52 -9.58 1.32
C MET A 109 7.60 -8.64 0.79
N GLN A 110 7.22 -7.72 -0.10
CA GLN A 110 8.08 -6.62 -0.54
C GLN A 110 8.74 -5.92 0.66
N ARG A 111 10.00 -5.56 0.53
CA ARG A 111 10.87 -5.04 1.61
C ARG A 111 10.93 -3.52 1.68
N PHE A 112 9.99 -2.81 1.06
CA PHE A 112 9.91 -1.34 1.14
C PHE A 112 9.66 -0.82 2.56
N GLY A 113 9.05 -1.65 3.43
CA GLY A 113 8.58 -1.21 4.75
C GLY A 113 7.37 -0.27 4.64
N ALA A 114 7.13 0.53 5.68
CA ALA A 114 6.00 1.46 5.73
C ALA A 114 6.13 2.63 4.72
N ASP A 115 7.36 2.97 4.33
CA ASP A 115 7.66 4.21 3.59
C ASP A 115 7.44 4.07 2.07
N GLY A 116 7.11 2.86 1.61
CA GLY A 116 6.90 2.58 0.19
C GLY A 116 8.14 2.89 -0.66
N PHE A 117 7.91 3.20 -1.92
CA PHE A 117 8.98 3.39 -2.89
C PHE A 117 9.68 4.74 -2.76
N ILE A 118 8.95 5.84 -2.54
CA ILE A 118 9.53 7.19 -2.27
C ILE A 118 10.49 7.11 -1.09
N GLY A 119 10.02 6.59 0.04
CA GLY A 119 10.86 6.57 1.22
C GLY A 119 12.02 5.59 1.09
N LYS A 120 11.91 4.53 0.29
CA LYS A 120 13.05 3.66 -0.02
C LYS A 120 14.07 4.38 -0.90
N GLU A 121 13.65 5.07 -1.95
CA GLU A 121 14.49 5.93 -2.79
C GLU A 121 15.25 6.95 -1.93
N GLN A 122 14.54 7.74 -1.12
CA GLN A 122 15.12 8.74 -0.24
C GLN A 122 16.13 8.16 0.77
N ARG A 123 15.84 6.99 1.35
CA ARG A 123 16.79 6.31 2.25
C ARG A 123 18.03 5.77 1.54
N MET A 124 17.87 5.29 0.32
CA MET A 124 19.00 4.84 -0.50
C MET A 124 19.89 6.02 -0.87
N GLU A 125 19.31 7.12 -1.34
CA GLU A 125 20.03 8.36 -1.64
C GLU A 125 20.73 8.93 -0.40
N ALA A 126 20.07 8.97 0.75
CA ALA A 126 20.68 9.42 2.00
C ALA A 126 21.87 8.55 2.45
N LYS A 127 21.88 7.26 2.09
CA LYS A 127 22.94 6.31 2.45
C LYS A 127 24.15 6.40 1.51
N THR A 128 23.92 6.61 0.22
CA THR A 128 24.98 6.59 -0.81
C THR A 128 25.42 7.98 -1.27
N GLY A 129 24.63 9.02 -0.98
CA GLY A 129 24.80 10.36 -1.52
C GLY A 129 24.43 10.48 -3.01
N VAL A 130 23.93 9.40 -3.63
CA VAL A 130 23.60 9.33 -5.05
C VAL A 130 22.15 8.88 -5.19
N LYS A 131 21.38 9.63 -5.96
CA LYS A 131 19.98 9.29 -6.26
C LYS A 131 19.94 7.94 -7.01
N PRO A 132 19.30 6.90 -6.44
CA PRO A 132 19.22 5.61 -7.11
C PRO A 132 18.27 5.69 -8.31
N SER A 133 18.49 4.83 -9.29
CA SER A 133 17.58 4.67 -10.42
C SER A 133 16.27 4.02 -10.00
N PHE A 134 15.27 4.13 -10.87
CA PHE A 134 14.00 3.45 -10.68
C PHE A 134 14.18 1.93 -10.49
N VAL A 135 14.97 1.30 -11.36
CA VAL A 135 15.19 -0.14 -11.34
C VAL A 135 15.92 -0.57 -10.07
N GLU A 136 16.91 0.21 -9.61
CA GLU A 136 17.66 -0.08 -8.39
C GLU A 136 16.76 -0.08 -7.15
N VAL A 137 15.87 0.91 -7.02
CA VAL A 137 14.92 0.97 -5.91
C VAL A 137 13.93 -0.19 -5.99
N TYR A 138 13.53 -0.62 -7.19
CA TYR A 138 12.66 -1.78 -7.36
C TYR A 138 13.32 -3.08 -6.91
N ILE A 139 14.55 -3.34 -7.37
CA ILE A 139 15.35 -4.52 -7.01
C ILE A 139 15.58 -4.55 -5.50
N GLU A 140 16.08 -3.46 -4.93
CA GLU A 140 16.37 -3.37 -3.50
C GLU A 140 15.09 -3.45 -2.64
N GLY A 141 13.97 -2.95 -3.17
CA GLY A 141 12.64 -3.06 -2.55
C GLY A 141 12.02 -4.46 -2.62
N HIS A 142 12.46 -5.29 -3.56
CA HIS A 142 12.03 -6.69 -3.71
C HIS A 142 13.19 -7.67 -3.52
N LYS A 143 14.26 -7.26 -2.82
CA LYS A 143 15.48 -8.05 -2.74
C LYS A 143 15.22 -9.47 -2.23
N GLY A 144 15.70 -10.46 -2.99
CA GLY A 144 15.67 -11.88 -2.62
C GLY A 144 16.57 -12.18 -1.41
N SER A 145 16.56 -13.43 -0.96
CA SER A 145 17.47 -13.90 0.10
C SER A 145 18.89 -14.14 -0.41
N ASP A 146 19.05 -14.36 -1.72
CA ASP A 146 20.34 -14.63 -2.35
C ASP A 146 21.04 -13.32 -2.73
N PRO A 147 22.16 -12.97 -2.08
CA PRO A 147 22.89 -11.74 -2.39
C PRO A 147 23.65 -11.81 -3.72
N ASP A 148 23.98 -13.01 -4.22
CA ASP A 148 24.77 -13.22 -5.43
C ASP A 148 23.92 -13.15 -6.70
N ASN A 149 22.60 -13.31 -6.55
CA ASN A 149 21.61 -13.22 -7.62
C ASN A 149 20.58 -12.10 -7.33
N PRO A 150 20.97 -10.82 -7.40
CA PRO A 150 20.10 -9.70 -7.01
C PRO A 150 18.86 -9.53 -7.89
N GLU A 151 18.84 -10.11 -9.09
CA GLU A 151 17.67 -10.11 -9.98
C GLU A 151 16.65 -11.21 -9.63
N VAL A 152 17.02 -12.18 -8.78
CA VAL A 152 16.08 -13.14 -8.19
C VAL A 152 15.46 -12.47 -6.97
N LEU A 153 14.23 -11.97 -7.17
CA LEU A 153 13.54 -11.14 -6.20
C LEU A 153 12.81 -11.98 -5.15
N CYS A 154 12.15 -11.32 -4.20
CA CYS A 154 11.48 -11.93 -3.05
C CYS A 154 10.34 -12.87 -3.42
N ASP A 155 9.85 -12.80 -4.65
CA ASP A 155 8.91 -13.74 -5.24
C ASP A 155 9.08 -13.82 -6.77
N GLU A 156 8.56 -14.91 -7.32
CA GLU A 156 8.59 -15.21 -8.76
C GLU A 156 7.88 -14.13 -9.58
N GLN A 157 6.76 -13.60 -9.09
CA GLN A 157 6.04 -12.56 -9.83
C GLN A 157 6.88 -11.29 -9.98
N ALA A 158 7.51 -10.81 -8.90
CA ALA A 158 8.39 -9.64 -8.94
C ALA A 158 9.55 -9.87 -9.93
N THR A 159 10.13 -11.06 -9.91
CA THR A 159 11.21 -11.46 -10.82
C THR A 159 10.74 -11.44 -12.28
N GLU A 160 9.62 -12.09 -12.60
CA GLU A 160 9.04 -12.10 -13.96
C GLU A 160 8.70 -10.69 -14.46
N LYS A 161 8.20 -9.82 -13.58
CA LYS A 161 7.81 -8.46 -13.91
C LYS A 161 9.01 -7.60 -14.28
N LEU A 162 10.11 -7.75 -13.56
CA LEU A 162 11.38 -7.11 -13.90
C LEU A 162 11.93 -7.62 -15.24
N ALA A 163 11.88 -8.94 -15.47
CA ALA A 163 12.31 -9.55 -16.72
C ALA A 163 11.50 -9.05 -17.93
N LYS A 164 10.16 -9.01 -17.82
CA LYS A 164 9.27 -8.47 -18.86
C LYS A 164 9.54 -6.99 -19.14
N TYR A 165 9.79 -6.19 -18.10
CA TYR A 165 10.16 -4.79 -18.29
C TYR A 165 11.47 -4.66 -19.08
N LYS A 166 12.51 -5.42 -18.68
CA LYS A 166 13.80 -5.46 -19.39
C LYS A 166 13.62 -5.84 -20.86
N GLU A 167 12.86 -6.90 -21.15
CA GLU A 167 12.58 -7.35 -22.52
C GLU A 167 11.91 -6.24 -23.34
N ASN A 168 10.88 -5.60 -22.81
CA ASN A 168 10.17 -4.54 -23.52
C ASN A 168 11.06 -3.30 -23.77
N VAL A 169 11.89 -2.91 -22.80
CA VAL A 169 12.82 -1.78 -22.99
C VAL A 169 13.87 -2.12 -24.05
N ILE A 170 14.42 -3.33 -24.03
CA ILE A 170 15.40 -3.79 -25.04
C ILE A 170 14.76 -3.86 -26.43
N GLN A 171 13.52 -4.34 -26.55
CA GLN A 171 12.80 -4.36 -27.83
C GLN A 171 12.59 -2.96 -28.40
N ARG A 172 12.41 -1.95 -27.54
CA ARG A 172 12.12 -0.57 -27.94
C ARG A 172 13.37 0.26 -28.25
N HIS A 173 14.43 0.10 -27.45
CA HIS A 173 15.62 0.95 -27.51
C HIS A 173 16.89 0.22 -27.98
N GLY A 174 16.82 -1.10 -28.16
CA GLY A 174 17.94 -1.95 -28.55
C GLY A 174 18.69 -2.60 -27.37
N PRO A 175 19.52 -3.61 -27.64
CA PRO A 175 20.20 -4.41 -26.62
C PRO A 175 21.25 -3.64 -25.81
N GLU A 176 21.86 -2.61 -26.40
CA GLU A 176 22.89 -1.78 -25.76
C GLU A 176 22.30 -0.72 -24.82
N PHE A 177 20.97 -0.59 -24.75
CA PHE A 177 20.33 0.41 -23.92
C PHE A 177 20.48 0.08 -22.43
N ASN A 178 21.08 1.00 -21.67
CA ASN A 178 21.25 0.85 -20.23
C ASN A 178 19.95 1.14 -19.47
N TRP A 179 19.01 0.20 -19.55
CA TRP A 179 17.69 0.24 -18.92
C TRP A 179 17.73 0.32 -17.39
N ARG A 180 18.85 -0.09 -16.76
CA ARG A 180 19.03 -0.01 -15.30
C ARG A 180 19.28 1.40 -14.81
N ALA A 181 20.01 2.22 -15.57
CA ALA A 181 20.34 3.59 -15.18
C ALA A 181 19.39 4.64 -15.80
N ALA A 182 18.71 4.29 -16.87
CA ALA A 182 17.79 5.19 -17.56
C ALA A 182 16.54 5.53 -16.73
N ALA A 183 15.88 6.63 -17.10
CA ALA A 183 14.55 6.95 -16.62
C ALA A 183 13.55 5.83 -17.01
N PRO A 184 12.48 5.62 -16.21
CA PRO A 184 11.49 4.59 -16.51
C PRO A 184 10.80 4.80 -17.86
N ASP A 185 10.81 3.79 -18.73
CA ASP A 185 10.00 3.81 -19.96
C ASP A 185 8.55 3.42 -19.61
N VAL A 186 7.67 4.41 -19.67
CA VAL A 186 6.25 4.29 -19.30
C VAL A 186 5.49 3.30 -20.19
N GLU A 187 5.84 3.21 -21.48
CA GLU A 187 5.22 2.28 -22.42
C GLU A 187 5.67 0.85 -22.13
N ALA A 188 6.98 0.65 -21.92
CA ALA A 188 7.53 -0.65 -21.58
C ALA A 188 6.95 -1.19 -20.26
N ILE A 189 6.76 -0.31 -19.26
CA ILE A 189 6.08 -0.64 -18.00
C ILE A 189 4.62 -1.04 -18.23
N TYR A 190 3.91 -0.31 -19.10
CA TYR A 190 2.51 -0.59 -19.41
C TYR A 190 2.35 -1.93 -20.12
N GLU A 191 3.21 -2.23 -21.09
CA GLU A 191 3.26 -3.51 -21.81
C GLU A 191 3.64 -4.67 -20.87
N ALA A 192 4.62 -4.47 -19.99
CA ALA A 192 5.03 -5.47 -19.00
C ALA A 192 3.89 -5.77 -18.00
N GLY A 193 2.99 -4.80 -17.79
CA GLY A 193 1.78 -4.93 -17.00
C GLY A 193 0.58 -5.56 -17.72
N GLY A 194 0.74 -6.04 -18.95
CA GLY A 194 -0.31 -6.70 -19.73
C GLY A 194 -1.37 -5.76 -20.30
N GLY A 195 -1.07 -4.46 -20.45
CA GLY A 195 -1.95 -3.51 -21.15
C GLY A 195 -3.26 -3.16 -20.44
N LEU A 196 -3.48 -3.62 -19.21
CA LEU A 196 -4.71 -3.30 -18.47
C LEU A 196 -4.67 -1.85 -17.94
N ARG A 197 -5.85 -1.22 -17.80
CA ARG A 197 -6.08 0.07 -17.07
C ARG A 197 -5.42 0.07 -15.68
N HIS A 198 -5.14 -1.13 -15.18
CA HIS A 198 -4.39 -1.46 -13.99
C HIS A 198 -3.24 -2.47 -14.22
N GLY A 199 -2.29 -2.18 -15.12
CA GLY A 199 -0.89 -2.69 -15.00
C GLY A 199 -0.26 -2.39 -13.62
N ARG A 200 -0.97 -1.60 -12.81
CA ARG A 200 -0.94 -1.26 -11.37
C ARG A 200 -0.26 -2.23 -10.39
N HIS A 201 0.04 -3.48 -10.75
CA HIS A 201 0.73 -4.43 -9.86
C HIS A 201 2.03 -5.02 -10.43
N CYS A 202 2.46 -4.61 -11.62
CA CYS A 202 3.74 -5.05 -12.20
C CYS A 202 4.91 -4.44 -11.39
N LEU A 203 4.94 -3.12 -11.27
CA LEU A 203 5.91 -2.39 -10.43
C LEU A 203 5.14 -1.44 -9.50
N ARG A 204 4.18 -1.99 -8.76
CA ARG A 204 2.99 -1.35 -8.16
C ARG A 204 3.13 0.06 -7.57
N SER A 205 4.31 0.49 -7.14
CA SER A 205 4.50 1.81 -6.56
C SER A 205 4.79 2.95 -7.55
N LEU A 206 4.98 2.70 -8.86
CA LEU A 206 5.45 3.78 -9.76
C LEU A 206 4.41 4.67 -10.41
N ALA A 207 3.24 4.11 -10.71
CA ALA A 207 2.18 4.91 -11.32
C ALA A 207 1.57 5.93 -10.35
N GLU A 208 1.82 5.80 -9.03
CA GLU A 208 1.41 6.81 -8.05
C GLU A 208 2.41 7.97 -7.95
N MET A 209 3.50 7.97 -8.73
CA MET A 209 4.64 8.87 -8.52
C MET A 209 5.16 9.55 -9.79
N PHE A 210 5.15 8.87 -10.94
CA PHE A 210 5.39 9.51 -12.22
C PHE A 210 4.06 10.01 -12.76
N GLN A 211 3.85 11.32 -12.62
CA GLN A 211 2.76 12.15 -13.13
C GLN A 211 1.56 11.33 -13.62
N SER A 212 0.49 11.27 -12.81
CA SER A 212 -0.78 10.63 -13.17
C SER A 212 -1.43 11.18 -14.45
N PHE A 213 -0.78 12.11 -15.14
CA PHE A 213 -1.18 12.70 -16.40
C PHE A 213 -0.70 11.88 -17.59
N ASP A 214 0.58 11.52 -17.68
CA ASP A 214 1.12 10.86 -18.89
C ASP A 214 0.65 9.42 -19.06
N LEU A 215 0.64 8.64 -17.97
CA LEU A 215 0.12 7.27 -17.99
C LEU A 215 -1.40 7.26 -18.20
N HIS A 216 -2.13 8.24 -17.66
CA HIS A 216 -3.57 8.37 -17.85
C HIS A 216 -3.92 8.76 -19.29
N ASN A 217 -3.20 9.73 -19.86
CA ASN A 217 -3.32 10.14 -21.26
C ASN A 217 -2.94 9.02 -22.22
N LEU A 218 -1.94 8.21 -21.88
CA LEU A 218 -1.58 7.03 -22.66
C LEU A 218 -2.71 5.98 -22.65
N ILE A 219 -3.25 5.66 -21.46
CA ILE A 219 -4.35 4.72 -21.32
C ILE A 219 -5.60 5.22 -22.06
N ASN A 220 -5.94 6.50 -21.96
CA ASN A 220 -7.08 7.10 -22.65
C ASN A 220 -6.89 7.04 -24.18
N ARG A 221 -5.68 7.35 -24.69
CA ARG A 221 -5.33 7.20 -26.11
C ARG A 221 -5.46 5.75 -26.61
N LYS A 222 -4.97 4.76 -25.85
CA LYS A 222 -5.02 3.34 -26.25
C LYS A 222 -6.38 2.67 -26.05
N THR A 223 -7.23 3.20 -25.16
CA THR A 223 -8.56 2.62 -24.87
C THR A 223 -9.73 3.38 -25.53
N GLY A 224 -9.45 4.45 -26.29
CA GLY A 224 -10.46 5.22 -27.03
C GLY A 224 -11.44 6.00 -26.15
N ASN A 225 -11.16 6.15 -24.85
CA ASN A 225 -11.97 6.96 -23.95
C ASN A 225 -11.34 8.36 -23.86
N ASN A 226 -11.83 9.30 -24.68
CA ASN A 226 -11.62 10.74 -24.45
C ASN A 226 -12.57 11.23 -23.36
#